data_AF-A0A7C9D6S5-F1
#
_entry.id   AF-A0A7C9D6S5-F1
#
_cell.length_a   1.000
_cell.length_b   1.000
_cell.length_c   1.000
_cell.angle_alpha   90.00
_cell.angle_beta   90.00
_cell.angle_gamma   90.00
#
_symmetry.space_group_name_H-M   'P 1'
#
loop_
_entity.id
_entity.type
_entity.pdbx_description
1 polymer ?
#
loop_
_entity_poly.entity_id
_entity_poly.type
_entity_poly.pdbx_seq_one_letter_code
_entity_poly.pdbx_strand_id
1 'polypeptide(L)'
;MILRSIFPVFSLLVYVSGAAAAATISFTPTTLNKSGHSVRVEWANVDSPSELDWLGIYSPANSPNHHFIGYFFLSSSPTWKSGVGNISFSVINLPPPHQ
;
A
#
# COMPACT_ATOMS: atom_id res chain seq x y z
N MET A 1 33.13 -19.61 51.86
CA MET A 1 33.11 -18.62 50.77
C MET A 1 32.77 -19.36 49.47
N ILE A 2 31.50 -19.43 49.08
CA ILE A 2 31.07 -20.10 47.85
C ILE A 2 30.84 -19.00 46.81
N LEU A 3 31.76 -18.86 45.87
CA LEU A 3 31.64 -17.90 44.78
C LEU A 3 30.73 -18.52 43.71
N ARG A 4 29.48 -18.05 43.63
CA ARG A 4 28.56 -18.42 42.56
C ARG A 4 28.85 -17.56 41.33
N SER A 5 29.58 -18.10 40.36
CA SER A 5 29.78 -17.45 39.06
C SER A 5 28.45 -17.34 38.33
N ILE A 6 28.02 -16.11 38.09
CA ILE A 6 26.89 -15.77 37.21
C ILE A 6 27.49 -15.51 35.83
N PHE A 7 27.24 -16.40 34.87
CA PHE A 7 27.62 -16.17 33.48
C PHE A 7 26.57 -15.25 32.82
N PRO A 8 26.95 -14.07 32.31
CA PRO A 8 26.02 -13.24 31.56
C PRO A 8 25.77 -13.88 30.19
N VAL A 9 24.53 -14.29 29.93
CA VAL A 9 24.09 -14.70 28.60
C VAL A 9 23.96 -13.44 27.75
N PHE A 10 25.00 -13.12 26.98
CA PHE A 10 24.92 -12.12 25.91
C PHE A 10 24.18 -12.75 24.73
N SER A 11 22.93 -12.35 24.52
CA SER A 11 22.18 -12.71 23.32
C SER A 11 22.52 -11.71 22.22
N LEU A 12 23.17 -12.18 21.14
CA LEU A 12 23.47 -11.38 19.96
C LEU A 12 22.25 -11.34 19.05
N LEU A 13 21.61 -10.17 18.93
CA LEU A 13 20.53 -9.96 17.96
C LEU A 13 21.17 -9.64 16.60
N VAL A 14 21.18 -10.60 15.67
CA VAL A 14 21.64 -10.37 14.30
C VAL A 14 20.45 -9.82 13.49
N TYR A 15 20.51 -8.54 13.13
CA TYR A 15 19.51 -7.94 12.24
C TYR A 15 19.91 -8.24 10.79
N VAL A 16 19.24 -9.21 10.16
CA VAL A 16 19.42 -9.49 8.73
C VAL A 16 18.56 -8.48 7.96
N SER A 17 19.18 -7.46 7.37
CA SER A 17 18.47 -6.56 6.45
C SER A 17 18.31 -7.24 5.09
N GLY A 18 17.15 -7.82 4.83
CA GLY A 18 16.77 -8.25 3.48
C GLY A 18 16.43 -7.03 2.62
N ALA A 19 16.88 -6.99 1.37
CA ALA A 19 16.43 -5.97 0.43
C ALA A 19 14.93 -6.18 0.16
N ALA A 20 14.11 -5.20 0.52
CA ALA A 20 12.68 -5.22 0.26
C ALA A 20 12.42 -5.24 -1.26
N ALA A 21 11.51 -6.11 -1.70
CA ALA A 21 11.02 -6.07 -3.07
C ALA A 21 10.26 -4.76 -3.30
N ALA A 22 10.37 -4.19 -4.51
CA ALA A 22 9.62 -2.99 -4.85
C ALA A 22 8.10 -3.30 -4.81
N ALA A 23 7.34 -2.41 -4.15
CA ALA A 23 5.88 -2.47 -4.17
C ALA A 23 5.37 -2.39 -5.61
N THR A 24 4.37 -3.20 -5.92
CA THR A 24 3.75 -3.24 -7.25
C THR A 24 2.27 -2.90 -7.14
N ILE A 25 1.74 -2.31 -8.21
CA ILE A 25 0.32 -1.98 -8.35
C ILE A 25 -0.15 -2.34 -9.75
N SER A 26 -1.35 -2.91 -9.85
CA SER A 26 -2.02 -3.21 -11.11
C SER A 26 -3.49 -2.78 -11.04
N PHE A 27 -4.09 -2.52 -12.20
CA PHE A 27 -5.48 -2.09 -12.30
C PHE A 27 -6.16 -2.75 -13.50
N THR A 28 -7.42 -3.13 -13.33
CA THR A 28 -8.25 -3.73 -14.38
C THR A 28 -9.69 -3.22 -14.26
N PRO A 29 -10.30 -2.74 -15.37
CA PRO A 29 -9.71 -2.51 -16.69
C PRO A 29 -8.79 -1.27 -16.71
N THR A 30 -7.88 -1.20 -17.69
CA THR A 30 -6.99 -0.05 -17.89
C THR A 30 -7.64 1.09 -18.68
N THR A 31 -8.74 0.79 -19.39
CA THR A 31 -9.51 1.76 -20.17
C THR A 31 -10.98 1.69 -19.76
N LEU A 32 -11.57 2.85 -19.45
CA LEU A 32 -12.99 2.97 -19.10
C LEU A 32 -13.72 3.71 -20.22
N ASN A 33 -14.61 3.02 -20.91
CA ASN A 33 -15.38 3.60 -22.02
C ASN A 33 -16.65 4.33 -21.55
N LYS A 34 -17.03 4.19 -20.28
CA LYS A 34 -18.24 4.78 -19.68
C LYS A 34 -18.00 5.07 -18.19
N SER A 35 -18.63 6.12 -17.67
CA SER A 35 -18.66 6.41 -16.23
C SER A 35 -19.35 5.30 -15.44
N GLY A 36 -19.00 5.17 -14.16
CA GLY A 36 -19.65 4.24 -13.23
C GLY A 36 -19.15 2.80 -13.31
N HIS A 37 -18.21 2.50 -14.20
CA HIS A 37 -17.59 1.18 -14.26
C HIS A 37 -16.64 0.97 -13.07
N SER A 38 -16.68 -0.24 -12.51
CA SER A 38 -15.81 -0.64 -11.42
C SER A 38 -14.40 -0.89 -11.95
N VAL A 39 -13.41 -0.31 -11.28
CA VAL A 39 -12.00 -0.62 -11.45
C VAL A 39 -11.57 -1.44 -10.25
N ARG A 40 -10.88 -2.55 -10.51
CA ARG A 40 -10.19 -3.32 -9.48
C ARG A 40 -8.72 -2.96 -9.49
N VAL A 41 -8.20 -2.60 -8.31
CA VAL A 41 -6.79 -2.33 -8.06
C VAL A 41 -6.24 -3.44 -7.18
N GLU A 42 -5.08 -3.94 -7.53
CA GLU A 42 -4.31 -4.89 -6.71
C GLU A 42 -2.94 -4.31 -6.40
N TRP A 43 -2.42 -4.62 -5.22
CA TRP A 43 -1.07 -4.30 -4.82
C TRP A 43 -0.37 -5.51 -4.21
N ALA A 44 0.95 -5.54 -4.33
CA ALA A 44 1.79 -6.55 -3.70
C ALA A 44 3.14 -5.96 -3.27
N ASN A 45 3.89 -6.73 -2.49
CA ASN A 45 5.24 -6.39 -2.02
C ASN A 45 5.34 -5.08 -1.22
N VAL A 46 4.29 -4.71 -0.48
CA VAL A 46 4.39 -3.63 0.51
C VAL A 46 5.19 -4.16 1.70
N ASP A 47 6.39 -3.62 1.89
CA ASP A 47 7.25 -3.98 3.01
C ASP A 47 6.77 -3.30 4.30
N SER A 48 6.79 -4.04 5.40
CA SER A 48 6.33 -3.59 6.72
C SER A 48 4.98 -2.83 6.69
N PRO A 49 3.87 -3.46 6.22
CA PRO A 49 2.59 -2.78 6.06
C PRO A 49 2.08 -2.10 7.33
N SER A 50 1.49 -0.92 7.17
CA SER A 50 0.92 -0.08 8.22
C SER A 50 -0.57 0.17 8.01
N GLU A 51 -1.31 0.38 9.10
CA GLU A 51 -2.74 0.73 9.04
C GLU A 51 -3.00 2.05 8.30
N LEU A 52 -1.97 2.91 8.22
CA LEU A 52 -2.02 4.22 7.58
C LEU A 52 -1.55 4.18 6.11
N ASP A 53 -1.13 3.03 5.58
CA ASP A 53 -0.78 2.93 4.16
C ASP A 53 -2.02 3.19 3.31
N TRP A 54 -1.84 3.89 2.19
CA TRP A 54 -2.96 4.35 1.37
C TRP A 54 -2.66 4.32 -0.14
N LEU A 55 -3.72 4.14 -0.91
CA LEU A 55 -3.78 4.28 -2.36
C LEU A 55 -4.35 5.65 -2.70
N GLY A 56 -3.60 6.46 -3.44
CA GLY A 56 -4.06 7.77 -3.94
C GLY A 56 -4.68 7.67 -5.33
N ILE A 57 -5.76 8.43 -5.56
CA ILE A 57 -6.40 8.58 -6.87
C ILE A 57 -6.04 9.96 -7.41
N TYR A 58 -5.52 10.02 -8.63
CA TYR A 58 -5.07 11.27 -9.26
C TYR A 58 -5.78 11.49 -10.59
N SER A 59 -6.18 12.73 -10.85
CA SER A 59 -6.65 13.18 -12.16
C SER A 59 -6.22 14.64 -12.35
N PRO A 60 -5.47 14.98 -13.41
CA PRO A 60 -4.84 14.07 -14.38
C PRO A 60 -3.79 13.14 -13.74
N ALA A 61 -3.35 12.10 -14.47
CA ALA A 61 -2.43 11.09 -13.93
C ALA A 61 -1.03 11.64 -13.56
N ASN A 62 -0.66 12.81 -14.09
CA ASN A 62 0.59 13.51 -13.80
C ASN A 62 0.45 14.58 -12.70
N SER A 63 -0.67 14.59 -11.96
CA SER A 63 -0.86 15.51 -10.84
C SER A 63 0.23 15.34 -9.76
N PRO A 64 0.64 16.43 -9.07
CA PRO A 64 1.53 16.34 -7.92
C PRO A 64 0.98 15.42 -6.82
N ASN A 65 1.86 14.81 -6.02
CA ASN A 65 1.48 13.85 -4.97
C ASN A 65 0.49 14.41 -3.92
N HIS A 66 0.45 15.72 -3.71
CA HIS A 66 -0.49 16.36 -2.76
C HIS A 66 -1.84 16.74 -3.41
N HIS A 67 -2.02 16.47 -4.71
CA HIS A 67 -3.24 16.75 -5.48
C HIS A 67 -4.01 15.46 -5.80
N PHE A 68 -4.17 14.57 -4.81
CA PHE A 68 -5.07 13.44 -4.95
C PHE A 68 -6.53 13.91 -4.87
N ILE A 69 -7.40 13.31 -5.67
CA ILE A 69 -8.86 13.58 -5.68
C ILE A 69 -9.63 12.60 -4.78
N GLY A 70 -8.94 11.58 -4.25
CA GLY A 70 -9.48 10.58 -3.35
C GLY A 70 -8.39 9.61 -2.90
N TYR A 71 -8.69 8.81 -1.88
CA TYR A 71 -7.78 7.80 -1.38
C TYR A 71 -8.53 6.64 -0.73
N PHE A 72 -7.84 5.51 -0.58
CA PHE A 72 -8.29 4.37 0.22
C PHE A 72 -7.14 3.90 1.11
N PHE A 73 -7.43 3.55 2.36
CA PHE A 73 -6.44 2.86 3.19
C PHE A 73 -6.28 1.42 2.74
N LEU A 74 -5.05 0.92 2.71
CA LEU A 74 -4.80 -0.48 2.33
C LEU A 74 -5.42 -1.42 3.37
N SER A 75 -5.55 -0.96 4.62
CA SER A 75 -6.20 -1.66 5.72
C SER A 75 -7.65 -2.07 5.47
N SER A 76 -8.30 -1.51 4.43
CA SER A 76 -9.63 -1.96 4.00
C SER A 76 -9.63 -3.34 3.33
N SER A 77 -8.48 -3.84 2.86
CA SER A 77 -8.37 -5.15 2.22
C SER A 77 -7.96 -6.21 3.23
N PRO A 78 -8.69 -7.33 3.42
CA PRO A 78 -8.39 -8.31 4.48
C PRO A 78 -6.96 -8.86 4.50
N THR A 79 -6.28 -8.86 3.36
CA THR A 79 -4.91 -9.40 3.20
C THR A 79 -3.81 -8.36 3.39
N TRP A 80 -4.14 -7.09 3.65
CA TRP A 80 -3.18 -5.98 3.66
C TRP A 80 -1.94 -6.21 4.53
N LYS A 81 -2.11 -6.90 5.67
CA LYS A 81 -1.02 -7.22 6.61
C LYS A 81 0.06 -8.11 6.01
N SER A 82 -0.22 -8.87 4.94
CA SER A 82 0.77 -9.67 4.23
C SER A 82 1.47 -8.89 3.12
N GLY A 83 1.25 -7.57 3.01
CA GLY A 83 1.81 -6.73 1.96
C GLY A 83 1.13 -6.90 0.60
N VAL A 84 -0.03 -7.57 0.56
CA VAL A 84 -0.81 -7.85 -0.64
C VAL A 84 -2.26 -7.46 -0.39
N GLY A 85 -2.93 -6.90 -1.38
CA GLY A 85 -4.35 -6.62 -1.25
C GLY A 85 -4.99 -6.16 -2.53
N ASN A 86 -6.29 -5.93 -2.43
CA ASN A 86 -7.09 -5.44 -3.52
C ASN A 86 -8.27 -4.62 -3.02
N ILE A 87 -8.73 -3.71 -3.87
CA ILE A 87 -9.94 -2.93 -3.69
C ILE A 87 -10.63 -2.72 -5.04
N SER A 88 -11.96 -2.66 -5.02
CA SER A 88 -12.75 -2.29 -6.20
C SER A 88 -13.55 -1.03 -5.91
N PHE A 89 -13.57 -0.10 -6.85
CA PHE A 89 -14.36 1.13 -6.74
C PHE A 89 -14.88 1.60 -8.10
N SER A 90 -16.04 2.25 -8.10
CA SER A 90 -16.60 2.84 -9.31
C SER A 90 -15.93 4.18 -9.61
N VAL A 91 -15.40 4.33 -10.82
CA VAL A 91 -14.87 5.61 -11.29
C VAL A 91 -15.99 6.41 -11.96
N ILE A 92 -16.25 7.61 -11.46
CA ILE A 92 -17.20 8.55 -12.08
C ILE A 92 -16.40 9.48 -12.99
N ASN A 93 -16.80 9.58 -14.26
CA ASN A 93 -16.22 10.57 -15.17
C ASN A 93 -16.75 11.95 -14.77
N LEU A 94 -15.89 12.78 -14.20
CA LEU A 94 -16.22 14.17 -13.92
C LEU A 94 -16.10 14.96 -15.23
N PRO A 95 -17.11 15.74 -15.65
CA PRO A 95 -16.97 16.64 -16.78
C PRO A 95 -15.79 17.59 -16.56
N PRO A 96 -15.01 17.95 -17.61
CA PRO A 96 -14.02 19.00 -17.48
C PRO A 96 -14.70 20.29 -17.00
N PRO A 97 -14.03 21.11 -16.16
CA PRO A 97 -14.60 22.38 -15.70
C PRO A 97 -14.93 23.23 -16.93
N HIS A 98 -16.16 23.77 -16.96
CA HIS A 98 -16.54 24.74 -17.98
C HIS A 98 -15.57 25.94 -17.90
N GLN A 99 -14.88 26.22 -19.01
CA GLN A 99 -14.16 27.48 -19.17
C GLN A 99 -15.14 28.62 -19.47
#